data_AF-A0A8C8WCF4-F1
#
_entry.id   AF-A0A8C8WCF4-F1
#
_cell.length_a   1.000
_cell.length_b   1.000
_cell.length_c   1.000
_cell.angle_alpha   90.00
_cell.angle_beta   90.00
_cell.angle_gamma   90.00
#
_symmetry.space_group_name_H-M   'P 1'
#
loop_
_entity.id
_entity.type
_entity.pdbx_description
1 polymer ?
#
loop_
_entity_poly.entity_id
_entity_poly.type
_entity_poly.pdbx_seq_one_letter_code
_entity_poly.pdbx_strand_id
1 'polypeptide(L)'
;MRYISTRGMAPRVDFEGALFSGYASDGGLFMPEELPQLSTETLRQWSTLSYPGLVKELCTLFIGPELIPRDVLNGLIDQAFSRFRHREVVHLSRLRNGLNVLELWHGVTYAFKDLSLCCTAQFLQYFLEKKEKHVTVVVGTSGDTGSAAIESVQGAKNMDIIVLLPKGHCTKIQELQMTTVLRENVHVFGVEGNSDELDEPIKAVFADVAFVKKHNLMSLNSINWSRVLVQMAHHFFAYFQCVPSLDMDPLPRVEVVVPTGAAGNLAAGCIAQKMGLPIGLVVAVNRNDIIHRTVQQGNFSLSEAVEQTLASAMDIQVPYNMERIFWLLSGSNSQVTRALMEQFERTQSVSLPKELHSKRRWESEQMAVLHDRCCVEQCPGNRDPRGGCVMILGTATVTGGG
;
A
#
# COMPACT_ATOMS: atom_id res chain seq x y z
N MET A 1 8.44 7.48 18.15
CA MET A 1 8.95 6.75 16.95
C MET A 1 9.63 7.73 16.00
N ARG A 2 10.75 7.37 15.37
CA ARG A 2 11.41 8.16 14.32
C ARG A 2 11.39 7.41 12.99
N TYR A 3 11.46 8.17 11.90
CA TYR A 3 11.44 7.67 10.52
C TYR A 3 12.69 8.11 9.79
N ILE A 4 13.23 7.21 8.99
CA ILE A 4 14.45 7.42 8.20
C ILE A 4 14.17 7.09 6.73
N SER A 5 14.95 7.71 5.84
CA SER A 5 14.91 7.36 4.42
C SER A 5 15.56 6.01 4.17
N THR A 6 14.96 5.21 3.28
CA THR A 6 15.54 3.98 2.72
C THR A 6 16.87 4.22 2.00
N ARG A 7 17.20 5.46 1.61
CA ARG A 7 18.49 5.86 1.01
C ARG A 7 19.46 6.51 2.00
N GLY A 8 18.99 6.82 3.21
CA GLY A 8 19.82 7.14 4.38
C GLY A 8 20.52 8.49 4.37
N MET A 9 20.21 9.38 3.43
CA MET A 9 20.80 10.72 3.32
C MET A 9 19.85 11.83 3.78
N ALA A 10 18.54 11.55 3.84
CA ALA A 10 17.57 12.51 4.36
C ALA A 10 17.59 12.62 5.90
N PRO A 11 17.23 13.79 6.46
CA PRO A 11 17.05 13.95 7.89
C PRO A 11 16.01 12.99 8.46
N ARG A 12 16.19 12.62 9.73
CA ARG A 12 15.20 11.85 10.48
C ARG A 12 13.97 12.72 10.74
N VAL A 13 12.79 12.13 10.60
CA VAL A 13 11.51 12.81 10.86
C VAL A 13 10.68 12.04 11.88
N ASP A 14 9.68 12.68 12.47
CA ASP A 14 8.62 12.00 13.21
C ASP A 14 7.49 11.56 12.27
N PHE A 15 6.40 11.01 12.82
CA PHE A 15 5.27 10.56 12.00
C PHE A 15 4.65 11.70 11.20
N GLU A 16 4.54 12.90 11.78
CA GLU A 16 3.98 14.05 11.06
C GLU A 16 4.86 14.39 9.84
N GLY A 17 6.17 14.47 10.02
CA GLY A 17 7.08 14.72 8.90
C GLY A 17 7.00 13.64 7.82
N ALA A 18 6.90 12.36 8.20
CA ALA A 18 6.72 11.26 7.24
C ALA A 18 5.34 11.29 6.54
N LEU A 19 4.28 11.72 7.25
CA LEU A 19 2.91 11.82 6.75
C LEU A 19 2.76 12.93 5.69
N PHE A 20 3.37 14.10 5.92
CA PHE A 20 3.35 15.21 4.96
C PHE A 20 4.35 15.06 3.81
N SER A 21 5.22 14.04 3.88
CA SER A 21 6.21 13.77 2.84
C SER A 21 5.69 12.77 1.81
N GLY A 22 6.04 12.98 0.54
CA GLY A 22 5.94 11.95 -0.49
C GLY A 22 7.21 11.09 -0.48
N TYR A 23 8.25 11.61 -1.13
CA TYR A 23 9.62 11.11 -1.02
C TYR A 23 10.37 11.86 0.08
N ALA A 24 11.38 11.22 0.64
CA ALA A 24 12.39 11.89 1.44
C ALA A 24 13.25 12.81 0.54
N SER A 25 13.97 13.76 1.14
CA SER A 25 14.76 14.75 0.40
C SER A 25 15.90 14.17 -0.45
N ASP A 26 16.24 12.89 -0.24
CA ASP A 26 17.23 12.13 -1.01
C ASP A 26 16.59 11.21 -2.08
N GLY A 27 15.30 11.39 -2.35
CA GLY A 27 14.52 10.57 -3.28
C GLY A 27 14.09 9.21 -2.71
N GLY A 28 14.47 8.87 -1.48
CA GLY A 28 14.08 7.62 -0.84
C GLY A 28 12.67 7.63 -0.25
N LEU A 29 12.27 6.50 0.32
CA LEU A 29 10.99 6.33 1.01
C LEU A 29 11.19 6.32 2.52
N PHE A 30 10.24 6.88 3.27
CA PHE A 30 10.30 6.80 4.73
C PHE A 30 9.90 5.41 5.24
N MET A 31 10.69 4.91 6.18
CA MET A 31 10.48 3.70 6.98
C MET A 31 10.75 4.03 8.46
N PRO A 32 10.08 3.36 9.41
CA PRO A 32 10.41 3.51 10.83
C PRO A 32 11.86 3.07 11.06
N GLU A 33 12.57 3.77 11.94
CA GLU A 33 13.97 3.47 12.26
C GLU A 33 14.13 2.04 12.80
N GLU A 34 13.13 1.57 13.56
CA GLU A 34 13.06 0.21 14.09
C GLU A 34 11.65 -0.35 13.91
N LEU A 35 11.55 -1.66 13.61
CA LEU A 35 10.27 -2.37 13.54
C LEU A 35 9.95 -3.02 14.89
N PRO A 36 8.82 -2.66 15.54
CA PRO A 36 8.37 -3.31 16.76
C PRO A 36 8.23 -4.82 16.55
N GLN A 37 8.81 -5.61 17.45
CA GLN A 37 8.67 -7.06 17.46
C GLN A 37 7.47 -7.45 18.33
N LEU A 38 6.52 -8.18 17.76
CA LEU A 38 5.32 -8.63 18.45
C LEU A 38 5.52 -10.02 19.03
N SER A 39 5.15 -10.19 20.30
CA SER A 39 5.19 -11.50 20.95
C SER A 39 3.99 -12.35 20.53
N THR A 40 4.11 -13.68 20.64
CA THR A 40 2.97 -14.61 20.46
C THR A 40 1.78 -14.23 21.34
N GLU A 41 2.04 -13.74 22.55
CA GLU A 41 0.99 -13.27 23.47
C GLU A 41 0.26 -12.04 22.93
N THR A 42 1.00 -11.08 22.37
CA THR A 42 0.41 -9.91 21.69
C THR A 42 -0.46 -10.35 20.50
N LEU A 43 0.02 -11.29 19.68
CA LEU A 43 -0.75 -11.84 18.56
C LEU A 43 -2.05 -12.52 19.03
N ARG A 44 -2.00 -13.29 20.13
CA ARG A 44 -3.21 -13.89 20.75
C ARG A 44 -4.19 -12.83 21.21
N GLN A 45 -3.74 -11.80 21.92
CA GLN A 45 -4.61 -10.71 22.37
C GLN A 45 -5.26 -9.99 21.17
N TRP A 46 -4.46 -9.68 20.15
CA TRP A 46 -4.93 -8.97 18.96
C TRP A 46 -5.89 -9.79 18.09
N SER A 47 -5.83 -11.12 18.16
CA SER A 47 -6.75 -12.00 17.41
C SER A 47 -8.23 -11.80 17.75
N THR A 48 -8.51 -11.24 18.92
CA THR A 48 -9.88 -10.95 19.40
C THR A 48 -10.39 -9.58 18.97
N LEU A 49 -9.53 -8.74 18.37
CA LEU A 49 -9.87 -7.39 17.97
C LEU A 49 -10.64 -7.38 16.66
N SER A 50 -11.55 -6.41 16.53
CA SER A 50 -12.14 -6.05 15.25
C SER A 50 -11.09 -5.45 14.33
N TYR A 51 -11.38 -5.39 13.02
CA TYR A 51 -10.47 -4.77 12.06
C TYR A 51 -10.10 -3.31 12.43
N PRO A 52 -11.04 -2.42 12.78
CA PRO A 52 -10.70 -1.09 13.31
C PRO A 52 -9.85 -1.14 14.57
N GLY A 53 -10.10 -2.10 15.46
CA GLY A 53 -9.28 -2.32 16.66
C GLY A 53 -7.83 -2.64 16.32
N LEU A 54 -7.60 -3.52 15.33
CA LEU A 54 -6.25 -3.83 14.84
C LEU A 54 -5.55 -2.62 14.22
N VAL A 55 -6.27 -1.82 13.43
CA VAL A 55 -5.72 -0.58 12.85
C VAL A 55 -5.29 0.38 13.97
N LYS A 56 -6.08 0.52 15.04
CA LYS A 56 -5.75 1.37 16.20
C LYS A 56 -4.50 0.90 16.94
N GLU A 57 -4.41 -0.39 17.25
CA GLU A 57 -3.24 -0.93 17.95
C GLU A 57 -1.97 -0.83 17.10
N LEU A 58 -2.05 -1.16 15.80
CA LEU A 58 -0.92 -0.99 14.87
C LEU A 58 -0.50 0.47 14.78
N CYS A 59 -1.44 1.40 14.53
CA CYS A 59 -1.11 2.82 14.46
C CYS A 59 -0.45 3.35 15.75
N THR A 60 -0.87 2.87 16.93
CA THR A 60 -0.27 3.28 18.22
C THR A 60 1.20 2.88 18.35
N LEU A 61 1.65 1.81 17.68
CA LEU A 61 3.07 1.43 17.69
C LEU A 61 3.96 2.40 16.90
N PHE A 62 3.39 3.07 15.90
CA PHE A 62 4.12 3.88 14.93
C PHE A 62 3.86 5.39 15.08
N ILE A 63 2.78 5.76 15.76
CA ILE A 63 2.39 7.15 16.04
C ILE A 63 2.50 7.37 17.55
N GLY A 64 3.47 8.18 17.95
CA GLY A 64 3.67 8.48 19.37
C GLY A 64 2.53 9.32 19.95
N PRO A 65 2.12 9.06 21.21
CA PRO A 65 1.03 9.79 21.86
C PRO A 65 1.31 11.30 22.02
N GLU A 66 2.58 11.71 21.94
CA GLU A 66 3.00 13.11 21.91
C GLU A 66 2.57 13.85 20.63
N LEU A 67 2.35 13.13 19.53
CA LEU A 67 1.88 13.68 18.26
C LEU A 67 0.35 13.64 18.18
N ILE A 68 -0.22 12.46 18.41
CA ILE A 68 -1.66 12.20 18.41
C ILE A 68 -2.00 11.38 19.66
N PRO A 69 -2.68 11.96 20.67
CA PRO A 69 -3.15 11.22 21.84
C PRO A 69 -3.99 9.99 21.43
N ARG A 70 -3.91 8.89 22.19
CA ARG A 70 -4.51 7.61 21.81
C ARG A 70 -6.02 7.67 21.59
N ASP A 71 -6.73 8.39 22.44
CA ASP A 71 -8.17 8.64 22.33
C ASP A 71 -8.52 9.41 21.05
N VAL A 72 -7.72 10.44 20.71
CA VAL A 72 -7.85 11.20 19.47
C VAL A 72 -7.56 10.30 18.26
N LEU A 73 -6.46 9.54 18.29
CA LEU A 73 -6.09 8.60 17.22
C LEU A 73 -7.21 7.59 16.95
N ASN A 74 -7.80 7.05 18.01
CA ASN A 74 -8.94 6.14 17.92
C ASN A 74 -10.14 6.80 17.24
N GLY A 75 -10.48 8.03 17.64
CA GLY A 75 -11.56 8.80 17.04
C GLY A 75 -11.35 9.09 15.55
N LEU A 76 -10.12 9.43 15.14
CA LEU A 76 -9.76 9.64 13.74
C LEU A 76 -9.95 8.37 12.90
N ILE A 77 -9.55 7.20 13.44
CA ILE A 77 -9.73 5.91 12.76
C ILE A 77 -11.21 5.53 12.69
N ASP A 78 -11.98 5.77 13.75
CA ASP A 78 -13.44 5.53 13.74
C ASP A 78 -14.14 6.42 12.69
N GLN A 79 -13.74 7.68 12.59
CA GLN A 79 -14.26 8.60 11.57
C GLN A 79 -13.88 8.14 10.16
N ALA A 80 -12.64 7.69 9.95
CA ALA A 80 -12.18 7.16 8.67
C ALA A 80 -13.02 5.98 8.18
N PHE A 81 -13.45 5.10 9.09
CA PHE A 81 -14.23 3.92 8.75
C PHE A 81 -15.75 4.10 8.82
N SER A 82 -16.24 5.25 9.29
CA SER A 82 -17.68 5.52 9.47
C SER A 82 -18.55 5.37 8.22
N ARG A 83 -17.96 5.52 7.02
CA ARG A 83 -18.67 5.45 5.73
C ARG A 83 -18.51 4.10 5.02
N PHE A 84 -17.91 3.11 5.68
CA PHE A 84 -17.85 1.74 5.17
C PHE A 84 -19.20 1.06 5.37
N ARG A 85 -19.64 0.32 4.35
CA ARG A 85 -20.96 -0.33 4.34
C ARG A 85 -21.01 -1.62 5.11
N HIS A 86 -19.86 -2.26 5.29
CA HIS A 86 -19.73 -3.46 6.10
C HIS A 86 -19.33 -3.07 7.52
N ARG A 87 -20.05 -3.58 8.53
CA ARG A 87 -19.83 -3.25 9.94
C ARG A 87 -18.39 -3.52 10.39
N GLU A 88 -17.81 -4.62 9.93
CA GLU A 88 -16.43 -4.99 10.27
C GLU A 88 -15.40 -4.35 9.33
N VAL A 89 -15.80 -3.41 8.46
CA VAL A 89 -14.95 -2.71 7.45
C VAL A 89 -14.45 -3.63 6.33
N VAL A 90 -13.99 -4.82 6.66
CA VAL A 90 -13.57 -5.90 5.77
C VAL A 90 -14.41 -7.16 6.04
N HIS A 91 -14.44 -8.10 5.10
CA HIS A 91 -15.17 -9.36 5.25
C HIS A 91 -14.34 -10.55 4.75
N LEU A 92 -14.34 -11.68 5.47
CA LEU A 92 -13.68 -12.91 5.00
C LEU A 92 -14.71 -13.87 4.39
N SER A 93 -14.68 -13.99 3.06
CA SER A 93 -15.47 -14.96 2.31
C SER A 93 -14.73 -16.30 2.21
N ARG A 94 -15.35 -17.36 2.74
CA ARG A 94 -14.81 -18.73 2.68
C ARG A 94 -15.33 -19.44 1.43
N LEU A 95 -14.43 -19.85 0.54
CA LEU A 95 -14.73 -20.58 -0.68
C LEU A 95 -14.44 -22.08 -0.51
N ARG A 96 -14.72 -22.87 -1.55
CA ARG A 96 -14.45 -24.32 -1.55
C ARG A 96 -12.95 -24.59 -1.43
N ASN A 97 -12.61 -25.77 -0.90
CA ASN A 97 -11.23 -26.28 -0.83
C ASN A 97 -10.25 -25.44 0.01
N GLY A 98 -10.74 -24.72 1.02
CA GLY A 98 -9.89 -23.93 1.93
C GLY A 98 -9.36 -22.62 1.32
N LEU A 99 -9.86 -22.23 0.14
CA LEU A 99 -9.61 -20.91 -0.43
C LEU A 99 -10.45 -19.87 0.31
N ASN A 100 -9.82 -18.78 0.74
CA ASN A 100 -10.48 -17.68 1.41
C ASN A 100 -10.19 -16.37 0.68
N VAL A 101 -11.16 -15.46 0.65
CA VAL A 101 -11.02 -14.15 0.02
C VAL A 101 -11.34 -13.10 1.06
N LEU A 102 -10.36 -12.25 1.38
CA LEU A 102 -10.61 -11.10 2.23
C LEU A 102 -11.07 -9.94 1.36
N GLU A 103 -12.33 -9.61 1.51
CA GLU A 103 -13.01 -8.52 0.82
C GLU A 103 -12.60 -7.18 1.44
N LEU A 104 -11.84 -6.41 0.67
CA LEU A 104 -11.31 -5.10 1.08
C LEU A 104 -12.07 -3.93 0.44
N TRP A 105 -13.20 -4.18 -0.22
CA TRP A 105 -13.90 -3.23 -1.09
C TRP A 105 -15.22 -2.70 -0.51
N HIS A 106 -15.42 -2.75 0.81
CA HIS A 106 -16.67 -2.26 1.40
C HIS A 106 -16.70 -0.76 1.70
N GLY A 107 -15.61 -0.05 1.39
CA GLY A 107 -15.55 1.41 1.37
C GLY A 107 -16.42 2.00 0.25
N VAL A 108 -16.51 3.33 0.21
CA VAL A 108 -17.40 4.06 -0.70
C VAL A 108 -17.00 3.86 -2.17
N THR A 109 -15.69 3.72 -2.46
CA THR A 109 -15.19 3.62 -3.83
C THR A 109 -15.03 2.18 -4.31
N TYR A 110 -15.39 1.21 -3.47
CA TYR A 110 -15.30 -0.22 -3.77
C TYR A 110 -13.86 -0.71 -4.05
N ALA A 111 -12.86 -0.06 -3.45
CA ALA A 111 -11.46 -0.43 -3.59
C ALA A 111 -10.76 -0.46 -2.23
N PHE A 112 -9.77 -1.36 -2.10
CA PHE A 112 -8.97 -1.48 -0.86
C PHE A 112 -8.21 -0.20 -0.49
N LYS A 113 -8.03 0.71 -1.44
CA LYS A 113 -7.34 1.98 -1.22
C LYS A 113 -8.08 2.86 -0.21
N ASP A 114 -9.40 2.72 -0.12
CA ASP A 114 -10.26 3.39 0.87
C ASP A 114 -9.74 3.18 2.30
N LEU A 115 -9.36 1.93 2.63
CA LEU A 115 -8.90 1.56 3.98
C LEU A 115 -7.77 2.48 4.45
N SER A 116 -6.77 2.65 3.59
CA SER A 116 -5.59 3.46 3.90
C SER A 116 -5.84 4.96 3.73
N LEU A 117 -6.49 5.37 2.63
CA LEU A 117 -6.58 6.79 2.28
C LEU A 117 -7.53 7.55 3.20
N CYS A 118 -8.63 6.92 3.65
CA CYS A 118 -9.52 7.53 4.65
C CYS A 118 -8.77 7.80 5.96
N CYS A 119 -7.99 6.84 6.47
CA CYS A 119 -7.17 7.04 7.67
C CYS A 119 -6.10 8.12 7.47
N THR A 120 -5.35 8.06 6.36
CA THR A 120 -4.32 9.06 6.04
C THR A 120 -4.91 10.47 5.98
N ALA A 121 -6.08 10.65 5.36
CA ALA A 121 -6.75 11.94 5.29
C ALA A 121 -7.20 12.47 6.67
N GLN A 122 -7.68 11.59 7.57
CA GLN A 122 -8.02 11.99 8.94
C GLN A 122 -6.78 12.43 9.73
N PHE A 123 -5.66 11.72 9.57
CA PHE A 123 -4.39 12.12 10.21
C PHE A 123 -3.88 13.46 9.68
N LEU A 124 -3.97 13.69 8.37
CA LEU A 124 -3.59 14.98 7.77
C LEU A 124 -4.46 16.12 8.29
N GLN A 125 -5.79 15.94 8.27
CA GLN A 125 -6.73 16.94 8.76
C GLN A 125 -6.45 17.32 10.21
N TYR A 126 -6.19 16.34 11.09
CA TYR A 126 -5.83 16.61 12.48
C TYR A 126 -4.63 17.58 12.61
N PHE A 127 -3.54 17.33 11.88
CA PHE A 127 -2.36 18.20 11.95
C PHE A 127 -2.58 19.55 11.26
N LEU A 128 -3.31 19.56 10.13
CA LEU A 128 -3.63 20.78 9.39
C LEU A 128 -4.53 21.72 10.20
N GLU A 129 -5.55 21.19 10.87
CA GLU A 129 -6.41 21.95 11.78
C GLU A 129 -5.61 22.50 12.95
N LYS A 130 -4.81 21.65 13.62
CA LYS A 130 -3.97 22.06 14.75
C LYS A 130 -2.97 23.17 14.41
N LYS A 131 -2.52 23.23 13.16
CA LYS A 131 -1.52 24.21 12.68
C LYS A 131 -2.14 25.33 11.84
N GLU A 132 -3.46 25.35 11.67
CA GLU A 132 -4.18 26.28 10.78
C GLU A 132 -3.55 26.37 9.39
N LYS A 133 -3.21 25.20 8.82
CA LYS A 133 -2.56 25.08 7.50
C LYS A 133 -3.51 24.52 6.46
N HIS A 134 -3.16 24.79 5.21
CA HIS A 134 -3.84 24.27 4.02
C HIS A 134 -2.84 23.54 3.12
N VAL A 135 -3.26 22.43 2.50
CA VAL A 135 -2.46 21.70 1.49
C VAL A 135 -3.24 21.47 0.21
N THR A 136 -2.53 21.37 -0.90
CA THR A 136 -3.12 20.95 -2.18
C THR A 136 -2.54 19.59 -2.55
N VAL A 137 -3.40 18.58 -2.58
CA VAL A 137 -3.05 17.21 -2.95
C VAL A 137 -3.05 17.09 -4.47
N VAL A 138 -1.97 16.57 -5.05
CA VAL A 138 -1.88 16.26 -6.48
C VAL A 138 -1.76 14.74 -6.67
N VAL A 139 -2.67 14.17 -7.47
CA VAL A 139 -2.73 12.72 -7.75
C VAL A 139 -2.84 12.49 -9.25
N GLY A 140 -1.90 11.74 -9.81
CA GLY A 140 -2.04 11.10 -11.13
C GLY A 140 -2.60 9.70 -10.95
N THR A 141 -3.60 9.31 -11.74
CA THR A 141 -4.19 7.97 -11.59
C THR A 141 -4.89 7.47 -12.85
N SER A 142 -4.81 6.15 -13.06
CA SER A 142 -5.56 5.41 -14.08
C SER A 142 -6.72 4.59 -13.51
N GLY A 143 -7.14 4.84 -12.27
CA GLY A 143 -8.18 4.03 -11.63
C GLY A 143 -8.47 4.42 -10.19
N ASP A 144 -8.48 3.44 -9.28
CA ASP A 144 -9.09 3.62 -7.95
C ASP A 144 -8.35 4.59 -7.02
N THR A 145 -7.07 4.92 -7.27
CA THR A 145 -6.33 5.83 -6.37
C THR A 145 -6.97 7.20 -6.37
N GLY A 146 -7.39 7.71 -7.54
CA GLY A 146 -8.07 8.99 -7.66
C GLY A 146 -9.41 8.99 -6.93
N SER A 147 -10.26 8.00 -7.19
CA SER A 147 -11.56 7.86 -6.52
C SER A 147 -11.41 7.85 -4.99
N ALA A 148 -10.53 7.00 -4.46
CA ALA A 148 -10.34 6.86 -3.03
C ALA A 148 -9.71 8.11 -2.38
N ALA A 149 -8.84 8.83 -3.09
CA ALA A 149 -8.25 10.07 -2.61
C ALA A 149 -9.25 11.23 -2.61
N ILE A 150 -10.08 11.34 -3.66
CA ILE A 150 -11.19 12.31 -3.69
C ILE A 150 -12.15 12.03 -2.54
N GLU A 151 -12.57 10.78 -2.40
CA GLU A 151 -13.50 10.37 -1.36
C GLU A 151 -12.99 10.66 0.04
N SER A 152 -11.68 10.50 0.29
CA SER A 152 -11.10 10.71 1.61
C SER A 152 -10.96 12.19 2.02
N VAL A 153 -10.94 13.11 1.06
CA VAL A 153 -10.72 14.55 1.31
C VAL A 153 -11.88 15.45 0.85
N GLN A 154 -12.89 14.91 0.18
CA GLN A 154 -14.01 15.71 -0.33
C GLN A 154 -14.72 16.46 0.81
N GLY A 155 -14.89 17.77 0.64
CA GLY A 155 -15.49 18.65 1.65
C GLY A 155 -14.57 19.03 2.82
N ALA A 156 -13.31 18.60 2.84
CA ALA A 156 -12.33 19.08 3.80
C ALA A 156 -12.04 20.58 3.57
N LYS A 157 -11.92 21.36 4.66
CA LYS A 157 -11.73 22.82 4.59
C LYS A 157 -10.28 23.26 4.38
N ASN A 158 -9.35 22.36 4.68
CA ASN A 158 -7.91 22.60 4.72
C ASN A 158 -7.15 21.79 3.66
N MET A 159 -7.88 21.17 2.73
CA MET A 159 -7.31 20.34 1.68
C MET A 159 -8.05 20.56 0.37
N ASP A 160 -7.31 20.95 -0.66
CA ASP A 160 -7.76 20.82 -2.06
C ASP A 160 -7.19 19.54 -2.66
N ILE A 161 -7.88 18.95 -3.63
CA ILE A 161 -7.36 17.83 -4.42
C ILE A 161 -7.46 18.10 -5.92
N ILE A 162 -6.34 17.89 -6.61
CA ILE A 162 -6.20 17.92 -8.06
C ILE A 162 -5.91 16.50 -8.52
N VAL A 163 -6.83 15.93 -9.28
CA VAL A 163 -6.68 14.60 -9.89
C VAL A 163 -6.51 14.73 -11.39
N LEU A 164 -5.41 14.17 -11.90
CA LEU A 164 -5.15 14.02 -13.32
C LEU A 164 -5.50 12.60 -13.76
N LEU A 165 -6.40 12.49 -14.74
CA LEU A 165 -6.93 11.22 -15.27
C LEU A 165 -6.63 11.09 -16.77
N PRO A 166 -5.95 10.03 -17.23
CA PRO A 166 -5.73 9.80 -18.65
C PRO A 166 -7.04 9.34 -19.30
N LYS A 167 -7.49 10.07 -20.32
CA LYS A 167 -8.78 9.81 -20.98
C LYS A 167 -8.80 8.41 -21.60
N GLY A 168 -9.85 7.63 -21.29
CA GLY A 168 -10.02 6.28 -21.85
C GLY A 168 -9.12 5.20 -21.23
N HIS A 169 -8.31 5.54 -20.24
CA HIS A 169 -7.37 4.61 -19.58
C HIS A 169 -7.85 4.10 -18.21
N CYS A 170 -9.11 4.36 -17.86
CA CYS A 170 -9.77 3.79 -16.68
C CYS A 170 -11.17 3.26 -17.05
N THR A 171 -11.74 2.42 -16.18
CA THR A 171 -13.12 1.94 -16.39
C THR A 171 -14.12 3.08 -16.23
N LYS A 172 -15.30 2.95 -16.86
CA LYS A 172 -16.34 3.99 -16.77
C LYS A 172 -16.78 4.26 -15.33
N ILE A 173 -16.81 3.23 -14.48
CA ILE A 173 -17.18 3.37 -13.07
C ILE A 173 -16.13 4.20 -12.32
N GLN A 174 -14.84 3.95 -12.53
CA GLN A 174 -13.76 4.72 -11.91
C GLN A 174 -13.79 6.19 -12.37
N GLU A 175 -13.98 6.44 -13.67
CA GLU A 175 -14.12 7.80 -14.20
C GLU A 175 -15.29 8.53 -13.54
N LEU A 176 -16.46 7.89 -13.43
CA LEU A 176 -17.64 8.48 -12.81
C LEU A 176 -17.44 8.75 -11.31
N GLN A 177 -16.80 7.83 -10.58
CA GLN A 177 -16.48 8.05 -9.15
C GLN A 177 -15.61 9.29 -8.92
N MET A 178 -14.78 9.68 -9.90
CA MET A 178 -13.97 10.90 -9.81
C MET A 178 -14.74 12.13 -10.30
N THR A 179 -15.34 12.05 -11.49
CA THR A 179 -15.91 13.21 -12.20
C THR A 179 -17.29 13.66 -11.73
N THR A 180 -17.98 12.86 -10.90
CA THR A 180 -19.32 13.18 -10.40
C THR A 180 -19.33 13.76 -8.98
N VAL A 181 -18.17 13.91 -8.34
CA VAL A 181 -18.04 14.53 -7.01
C VAL A 181 -18.02 16.05 -7.16
N LEU A 182 -19.16 16.69 -6.91
CA LEU A 182 -19.35 18.14 -7.02
C LEU A 182 -19.06 18.84 -5.69
N ARG A 183 -17.79 18.86 -5.26
CA ARG A 183 -17.32 19.61 -4.09
C ARG A 183 -16.34 20.69 -4.52
N GLU A 184 -16.35 21.82 -3.83
CA GLU A 184 -15.52 23.00 -4.17
C GLU A 184 -14.02 22.70 -4.15
N ASN A 185 -13.59 21.83 -3.22
CA ASN A 185 -12.18 21.46 -3.03
C ASN A 185 -11.72 20.29 -3.92
N VAL A 186 -12.54 19.84 -4.86
CA VAL A 186 -12.25 18.69 -5.75
C VAL A 186 -12.13 19.17 -7.19
N HIS A 187 -10.96 18.93 -7.78
CA HIS A 187 -10.64 19.32 -9.15
C HIS A 187 -10.16 18.12 -9.95
N VAL A 188 -10.90 17.72 -10.98
CA VAL A 188 -10.57 16.56 -11.82
C VAL A 188 -10.31 17.02 -13.25
N PHE A 189 -9.15 16.67 -13.79
CA PHE A 189 -8.72 17.03 -15.14
C PHE A 189 -8.47 15.77 -15.96
N GLY A 190 -9.24 15.63 -17.04
CA GLY A 190 -8.97 14.62 -18.07
C GLY A 190 -7.86 15.08 -18.99
N VAL A 191 -6.79 14.31 -19.09
CA VAL A 191 -5.62 14.62 -19.94
C VAL A 191 -5.53 13.65 -21.12
N GLU A 192 -4.87 14.09 -22.19
CA GLU A 192 -4.44 13.21 -23.28
C GLU A 192 -3.14 12.50 -22.86
N GLY A 193 -2.98 11.24 -23.28
CA GLY A 193 -1.82 10.41 -22.95
C GLY A 193 -2.14 9.24 -22.03
N ASN A 194 -1.12 8.53 -21.59
CA ASN A 194 -1.22 7.36 -20.72
C ASN A 194 -0.79 7.63 -19.26
N SER A 195 -0.86 6.62 -18.40
CA SER A 195 -0.54 6.73 -16.96
C SER A 195 0.91 7.16 -16.69
N ASP A 196 1.88 6.69 -17.50
CA ASP A 196 3.30 6.99 -17.28
C ASP A 196 3.64 8.41 -17.76
N GLU A 197 3.04 8.84 -18.88
CA GLU A 197 3.14 10.21 -19.39
C GLU A 197 2.56 11.23 -18.42
N LEU A 198 1.57 10.83 -17.62
CA LEU A 198 1.00 11.67 -16.56
C LEU A 198 1.94 11.91 -15.38
N ASP A 199 2.82 10.96 -15.10
CA ASP A 199 3.78 11.08 -14.01
C ASP A 199 4.88 12.08 -14.32
N GLU A 200 5.23 12.32 -15.59
CA GLU A 200 6.25 13.29 -15.99
C GLU A 200 5.95 14.73 -15.51
N PRO A 201 4.80 15.34 -15.85
CA PRO A 201 4.48 16.69 -15.38
C PRO A 201 4.30 16.74 -13.86
N ILE A 202 3.77 15.69 -13.23
CA ILE A 202 3.67 15.61 -11.77
C ILE A 202 5.07 15.61 -11.14
N LYS A 203 5.99 14.78 -11.64
CA LYS A 203 7.39 14.74 -11.18
C LYS A 203 8.07 16.09 -11.38
N ALA A 204 7.86 16.77 -12.51
CA ALA A 204 8.41 18.09 -12.76
C ALA A 204 7.91 19.14 -11.75
N VAL A 205 6.61 19.13 -11.43
CA VAL A 205 6.02 19.99 -10.39
C VAL A 205 6.64 19.71 -9.01
N PHE A 206 6.81 18.44 -8.64
CA PHE A 206 7.39 18.07 -7.35
C PHE A 206 8.91 18.29 -7.27
N ALA A 207 9.61 18.37 -8.41
CA ALA A 207 11.03 18.74 -8.46
C ALA A 207 11.25 20.24 -8.21
N ASP A 208 10.26 21.11 -8.47
CA ASP A 208 10.31 22.53 -8.12
C ASP A 208 9.94 22.73 -6.63
N VAL A 209 10.95 22.64 -5.77
CA VAL A 209 10.81 22.81 -4.32
C VAL A 209 10.20 24.17 -3.94
N ALA A 210 10.49 25.22 -4.71
CA ALA A 210 9.95 26.55 -4.43
C ALA A 210 8.45 26.61 -4.72
N PHE A 211 8.02 26.01 -5.84
CA PHE A 211 6.61 25.89 -6.21
C PHE A 211 5.83 25.01 -5.22
N VAL A 212 6.37 23.82 -4.89
CA VAL A 212 5.79 22.91 -3.89
C VAL A 212 5.57 23.62 -2.56
N LYS A 213 6.59 24.35 -2.08
CA LYS A 213 6.49 25.09 -0.81
C LYS A 213 5.53 26.27 -0.88
N LYS A 214 5.49 26.99 -2.00
CA LYS A 214 4.59 28.14 -2.19
C LYS A 214 3.12 27.72 -2.19
N HIS A 215 2.81 26.57 -2.79
CA HIS A 215 1.44 26.07 -2.93
C HIS A 215 1.09 24.95 -1.95
N ASN A 216 1.96 24.63 -0.98
CA ASN A 216 1.80 23.54 -0.04
C ASN A 216 1.38 22.23 -0.72
N LEU A 217 2.06 21.88 -1.83
CA LEU A 217 1.73 20.70 -2.61
C LEU A 217 2.16 19.44 -1.87
N MET A 218 1.30 18.43 -1.91
CA MET A 218 1.64 17.09 -1.45
C MET A 218 1.03 16.02 -2.35
N SER A 219 1.51 14.79 -2.23
CA SER A 219 0.95 13.64 -2.94
C SER A 219 0.44 12.60 -1.93
N LEU A 220 -0.71 12.00 -2.22
CA LEU A 220 -1.27 10.85 -1.48
C LEU A 220 -1.02 9.51 -2.19
N ASN A 221 0.01 9.45 -3.02
CA ASN A 221 0.39 8.23 -3.73
C ASN A 221 0.82 7.10 -2.79
N SER A 222 0.95 5.88 -3.32
CA SER A 222 1.18 4.65 -2.54
C SER A 222 2.52 4.61 -1.81
N ILE A 223 3.37 5.61 -2.01
CA ILE A 223 4.64 5.78 -1.31
C ILE A 223 4.47 6.37 0.09
N ASN A 224 3.36 7.05 0.39
CA ASN A 224 3.15 7.65 1.70
C ASN A 224 3.16 6.58 2.81
N TRP A 225 3.96 6.78 3.86
CA TRP A 225 4.14 5.79 4.93
C TRP A 225 2.82 5.43 5.63
N SER A 226 1.94 6.41 5.87
CA SER A 226 0.65 6.18 6.53
C SER A 226 -0.20 5.15 5.79
N ARG A 227 -0.10 5.12 4.45
CA ARG A 227 -0.86 4.15 3.66
C ARG A 227 -0.38 2.72 3.90
N VAL A 228 0.94 2.50 3.91
CA VAL A 228 1.55 1.20 4.18
C VAL A 228 1.25 0.76 5.63
N LEU A 229 1.35 1.69 6.58
CA LEU A 229 1.04 1.46 7.99
C LEU A 229 -0.37 0.87 8.17
N VAL A 230 -1.39 1.53 7.60
CA VAL A 230 -2.78 1.07 7.74
C VAL A 230 -3.00 -0.26 7.02
N GLN A 231 -2.36 -0.46 5.87
CA GLN A 231 -2.44 -1.71 5.10
C GLN A 231 -1.84 -2.91 5.83
N MET A 232 -1.02 -2.74 6.88
CA MET A 232 -0.58 -3.90 7.65
C MET A 232 -1.75 -4.61 8.33
N ALA A 233 -2.79 -3.87 8.74
CA ALA A 233 -3.89 -4.41 9.53
C ALA A 233 -4.65 -5.55 8.85
N HIS A 234 -4.83 -5.51 7.52
CA HIS A 234 -5.53 -6.60 6.84
C HIS A 234 -4.69 -7.87 6.72
N HIS A 235 -3.36 -7.81 6.82
CA HIS A 235 -2.52 -9.02 6.92
C HIS A 235 -2.65 -9.68 8.30
N PHE A 236 -2.70 -8.89 9.37
CA PHE A 236 -2.95 -9.40 10.71
C PHE A 236 -4.37 -9.97 10.84
N PHE A 237 -5.38 -9.21 10.42
CA PHE A 237 -6.77 -9.64 10.45
C PHE A 237 -6.96 -10.93 9.63
N ALA A 238 -6.41 -10.96 8.42
CA ALA A 238 -6.38 -12.14 7.57
C ALA A 238 -5.84 -13.38 8.28
N TYR A 239 -4.66 -13.23 8.87
CA TYR A 239 -3.99 -14.31 9.59
C TYR A 239 -4.86 -14.84 10.73
N PHE A 240 -5.40 -13.96 11.58
CA PHE A 240 -6.23 -14.36 12.71
C PHE A 240 -7.52 -15.05 12.32
N GLN A 241 -8.12 -14.69 11.17
CA GLN A 241 -9.34 -15.33 10.69
C GLN A 241 -9.11 -16.70 10.02
N CYS A 242 -7.86 -17.01 9.68
CA CYS A 242 -7.48 -18.17 8.87
C CYS A 242 -6.61 -19.20 9.62
N VAL A 243 -5.89 -18.78 10.66
CA VAL A 243 -5.04 -19.66 11.45
C VAL A 243 -5.89 -20.71 12.19
N PRO A 244 -5.52 -22.00 12.19
CA PRO A 244 -6.31 -23.05 12.84
C PRO A 244 -6.31 -22.93 14.37
N SER A 245 -5.18 -22.51 14.95
CA SER A 245 -5.05 -22.27 16.39
C SER A 245 -3.87 -21.33 16.67
N LEU A 246 -4.04 -20.43 17.64
CA LEU A 246 -2.99 -19.56 18.16
C LEU A 246 -2.30 -20.14 19.41
N ASP A 247 -2.73 -21.31 19.87
CA ASP A 247 -2.15 -22.01 21.04
C ASP A 247 -0.96 -22.91 20.65
N MET A 248 -0.68 -23.03 19.34
CA MET A 248 0.44 -23.81 18.82
C MET A 248 1.76 -23.06 18.92
N ASP A 249 2.84 -23.81 19.15
CA ASP A 249 4.22 -23.31 19.14
C ASP A 249 5.12 -24.24 18.30
N PRO A 250 5.73 -23.76 17.19
CA PRO A 250 5.55 -22.41 16.63
C PRO A 250 4.13 -22.19 16.10
N LEU A 251 3.73 -20.92 16.01
CA LEU A 251 2.45 -20.53 15.41
C LEU A 251 2.35 -21.06 13.96
N PRO A 252 1.16 -21.53 13.51
CA PRO A 252 0.99 -22.04 12.17
C PRO A 252 1.18 -20.93 11.15
N ARG A 253 1.77 -21.28 10.01
CA ARG A 253 1.97 -20.36 8.89
C ARG A 253 0.74 -20.31 7.99
N VAL A 254 0.39 -19.12 7.51
CA VAL A 254 -0.70 -18.90 6.54
C VAL A 254 -0.14 -18.30 5.26
N GLU A 255 -0.60 -18.76 4.09
CA GLU A 255 -0.21 -18.19 2.80
C GLU A 255 -1.17 -17.08 2.36
N VAL A 256 -0.63 -15.90 2.06
CA VAL A 256 -1.38 -14.72 1.65
C VAL A 256 -0.98 -14.33 0.23
N VAL A 257 -1.93 -14.45 -0.70
CA VAL A 257 -1.82 -14.02 -2.09
C VAL A 257 -2.22 -12.56 -2.22
N VAL A 258 -1.29 -11.74 -2.72
CA VAL A 258 -1.40 -10.29 -2.85
C VAL A 258 -1.32 -9.90 -4.33
N PRO A 259 -2.46 -9.59 -4.97
CA PRO A 259 -2.47 -8.89 -6.26
C PRO A 259 -1.70 -7.58 -6.14
N THR A 260 -0.66 -7.41 -6.96
CA THR A 260 0.33 -6.36 -6.75
C THR A 260 0.62 -5.56 -8.02
N GLY A 261 0.42 -4.24 -7.93
CA GLY A 261 0.98 -3.24 -8.84
C GLY A 261 2.15 -2.51 -8.18
N ALA A 262 1.90 -1.37 -7.54
CA ALA A 262 2.93 -0.50 -6.95
C ALA A 262 3.62 -1.05 -5.67
N ALA A 263 3.38 -2.32 -5.30
CA ALA A 263 3.94 -3.04 -4.15
C ALA A 263 3.66 -2.49 -2.73
N GLY A 264 2.76 -1.51 -2.54
CA GLY A 264 2.47 -0.95 -1.20
C GLY A 264 1.87 -1.99 -0.23
N ASN A 265 0.85 -2.71 -0.69
CA ASN A 265 0.21 -3.78 0.08
C ASN A 265 1.19 -4.94 0.36
N LEU A 266 2.05 -5.24 -0.61
CA LEU A 266 3.08 -6.26 -0.47
C LEU A 266 4.13 -5.86 0.57
N ALA A 267 4.60 -4.61 0.53
CA ALA A 267 5.52 -4.07 1.52
C ALA A 267 4.91 -4.10 2.93
N ALA A 268 3.61 -3.78 3.08
CA ALA A 268 2.91 -3.91 4.36
C ALA A 268 2.93 -5.36 4.88
N GLY A 269 2.72 -6.35 4.01
CA GLY A 269 2.85 -7.77 4.36
C GLY A 269 4.28 -8.15 4.79
N CYS A 270 5.30 -7.68 4.06
CA CYS A 270 6.71 -7.92 4.43
C CYS A 270 7.06 -7.30 5.79
N ILE A 271 6.51 -6.11 6.09
CA ILE A 271 6.70 -5.47 7.39
C ILE A 271 6.00 -6.27 8.49
N ALA A 272 4.74 -6.67 8.29
CA ALA A 272 4.01 -7.52 9.24
C ALA A 272 4.76 -8.82 9.55
N GLN A 273 5.35 -9.45 8.52
CA GLN A 273 6.20 -10.63 8.67
C GLN A 273 7.45 -10.32 9.53
N LYS A 274 8.16 -9.22 9.24
CA LYS A 274 9.31 -8.77 10.04
C LYS A 274 8.97 -8.32 11.46
N MET A 275 7.69 -8.04 11.74
CA MET A 275 7.16 -7.77 13.09
C MET A 275 6.80 -9.05 13.86
N GLY A 276 6.88 -10.23 13.24
CA GLY A 276 6.63 -11.52 13.89
C GLY A 276 5.35 -12.25 13.43
N LEU A 277 4.61 -11.73 12.45
CA LEU A 277 3.43 -12.42 11.91
C LEU A 277 3.85 -13.60 11.00
N PRO A 278 3.45 -14.86 11.29
CA PRO A 278 3.93 -16.02 10.55
C PRO A 278 3.10 -16.21 9.26
N ILE A 279 3.35 -15.35 8.28
CA ILE A 279 2.74 -15.43 6.94
C ILE A 279 3.78 -15.78 5.87
N GLY A 280 3.35 -16.53 4.87
CA GLY A 280 4.00 -16.62 3.57
C GLY A 280 3.32 -15.67 2.60
N LEU A 281 4.07 -14.86 1.87
CA LEU A 281 3.49 -13.99 0.86
C LEU A 281 3.54 -14.69 -0.51
N VAL A 282 2.54 -14.44 -1.34
CA VAL A 282 2.53 -14.85 -2.74
C VAL A 282 2.12 -13.61 -3.53
N VAL A 283 2.95 -13.16 -4.45
CA VAL A 283 2.64 -12.00 -5.27
C VAL A 283 1.86 -12.47 -6.49
N ALA A 284 0.72 -11.86 -6.80
CA ALA A 284 0.09 -12.07 -8.09
C ALA A 284 0.29 -10.81 -8.93
N VAL A 285 0.84 -10.97 -10.14
CA VAL A 285 0.97 -9.87 -11.11
C VAL A 285 0.20 -10.21 -12.37
N ASN A 286 -0.14 -9.19 -13.14
CA ASN A 286 -0.64 -9.37 -14.50
C ASN A 286 0.56 -9.40 -15.48
N ARG A 287 0.32 -9.08 -16.75
CA ARG A 287 1.36 -9.03 -17.79
C ARG A 287 2.48 -8.03 -17.52
N ASN A 288 2.23 -7.03 -16.67
CA ASN A 288 3.23 -6.09 -16.19
C ASN A 288 4.04 -6.76 -15.07
N ASP A 289 5.03 -7.55 -15.47
CA ASP A 289 5.60 -8.62 -14.66
C ASP A 289 6.96 -8.28 -14.00
N ILE A 290 7.33 -7.00 -13.87
CA ILE A 290 8.63 -6.60 -13.30
C ILE A 290 8.89 -7.24 -11.92
N ILE A 291 7.87 -7.32 -11.06
CA ILE A 291 8.00 -7.98 -9.75
C ILE A 291 8.22 -9.49 -9.92
N HIS A 292 7.54 -10.13 -10.89
CA HIS A 292 7.74 -11.54 -11.22
C HIS A 292 9.19 -11.83 -11.60
N ARG A 293 9.75 -11.06 -12.55
CA ARG A 293 11.15 -11.22 -13.00
C ARG A 293 12.15 -10.90 -11.90
N THR A 294 11.86 -9.91 -11.07
CA THR A 294 12.71 -9.54 -9.92
C THR A 294 12.77 -10.65 -8.90
N VAL A 295 11.60 -11.19 -8.56
CA VAL A 295 11.45 -12.35 -7.71
C VAL A 295 12.21 -13.52 -8.35
N GLN A 296 11.79 -14.04 -9.49
CA GLN A 296 12.29 -15.30 -10.03
C GLN A 296 13.78 -15.25 -10.41
N GLN A 297 14.21 -14.15 -11.03
CA GLN A 297 15.50 -14.06 -11.72
C GLN A 297 16.43 -12.99 -11.13
N GLY A 298 15.95 -12.16 -10.20
CA GLY A 298 16.70 -11.00 -9.73
C GLY A 298 16.72 -9.84 -10.72
N ASN A 299 15.92 -9.90 -11.79
CA ASN A 299 15.89 -8.88 -12.84
C ASN A 299 14.81 -7.82 -12.53
N PHE A 300 15.23 -6.66 -12.00
CA PHE A 300 14.38 -5.50 -11.78
C PHE A 300 14.60 -4.47 -12.90
N SER A 301 13.95 -4.68 -14.04
CA SER A 301 14.05 -3.80 -15.20
C SER A 301 12.68 -3.43 -15.74
N LEU A 302 12.56 -2.24 -16.31
CA LEU A 302 11.36 -1.87 -17.04
C LEU A 302 11.18 -2.72 -18.30
N SER A 303 9.93 -2.96 -18.65
CA SER A 303 9.54 -3.44 -19.99
C SER A 303 9.48 -2.26 -20.96
N GLU A 304 9.47 -2.52 -22.26
CA GLU A 304 9.41 -1.46 -23.29
C GLU A 304 8.16 -0.57 -23.16
N ALA A 305 7.02 -1.16 -22.80
CA ALA A 305 5.76 -0.45 -22.58
C ALA A 305 4.93 -1.15 -21.50
N VAL A 306 3.97 -0.40 -20.94
CA VAL A 306 2.90 -0.96 -20.10
C VAL A 306 1.86 -1.64 -20.98
N GLU A 307 1.53 -2.88 -20.65
CA GLU A 307 0.45 -3.61 -21.30
C GLU A 307 -0.87 -3.35 -20.57
N GLN A 308 -1.90 -2.97 -21.31
CA GLN A 308 -3.25 -2.82 -20.76
C GLN A 308 -3.86 -4.19 -20.45
N THR A 309 -4.40 -4.35 -19.25
CA THR A 309 -5.03 -5.60 -18.81
C THR A 309 -6.42 -5.37 -18.19
N LEU A 310 -7.13 -6.46 -17.90
CA LEU A 310 -8.40 -6.41 -17.17
C LEU A 310 -8.23 -5.90 -15.72
N ALA A 311 -7.02 -5.94 -15.18
CA ALA A 311 -6.67 -5.45 -13.86
C ALA A 311 -5.88 -4.14 -13.96
N SER A 312 -6.49 -3.10 -14.56
CA SER A 312 -5.81 -1.83 -14.90
C SER A 312 -5.09 -1.15 -13.73
N ALA A 313 -5.58 -1.32 -12.50
CA ALA A 313 -4.93 -0.79 -11.30
C ALA A 313 -3.57 -1.45 -10.98
N MET A 314 -3.24 -2.56 -11.65
CA MET A 314 -1.97 -3.28 -11.56
C MET A 314 -1.07 -3.05 -12.79
N ASP A 315 -1.54 -2.32 -13.81
CA ASP A 315 -0.76 -1.98 -15.00
C ASP A 315 0.28 -0.89 -14.65
N ILE A 316 1.35 -1.31 -13.97
CA ILE A 316 2.36 -0.44 -13.36
C ILE A 316 3.75 -0.86 -13.80
N GLN A 317 4.50 0.07 -14.39
CA GLN A 317 5.87 -0.17 -14.84
C GLN A 317 6.88 -0.07 -13.68
N VAL A 318 6.72 0.93 -12.80
CA VAL A 318 7.63 1.19 -11.67
C VAL A 318 6.93 0.86 -10.34
N PRO A 319 7.22 -0.29 -9.71
CA PRO A 319 6.62 -0.65 -8.43
C PRO A 319 7.37 0.03 -7.27
N TYR A 320 7.12 1.32 -7.04
CA TYR A 320 7.90 2.17 -6.12
C TYR A 320 8.16 1.57 -4.72
N ASN A 321 7.22 0.81 -4.15
CA ASN A 321 7.41 0.20 -2.82
C ASN A 321 8.35 -1.01 -2.80
N MET A 322 8.83 -1.50 -3.95
CA MET A 322 9.92 -2.47 -3.99
C MET A 322 11.19 -1.91 -3.34
N GLU A 323 11.39 -0.58 -3.34
CA GLU A 323 12.49 0.05 -2.60
C GLU A 323 12.43 -0.25 -1.09
N ARG A 324 11.24 -0.23 -0.47
CA ARG A 324 11.05 -0.63 0.93
C ARG A 324 11.39 -2.11 1.15
N ILE A 325 11.00 -2.96 0.21
CA ILE A 325 11.27 -4.40 0.27
C ILE A 325 12.77 -4.67 0.13
N PHE A 326 13.48 -3.99 -0.78
CA PHE A 326 14.93 -4.10 -0.91
C PHE A 326 15.65 -3.63 0.36
N TRP A 327 15.16 -2.56 0.98
CA TRP A 327 15.67 -2.09 2.27
C TRP A 327 15.47 -3.11 3.40
N LEU A 328 14.30 -3.76 3.48
CA LEU A 328 14.06 -4.84 4.44
C LEU A 328 14.96 -6.06 4.17
N LEU A 329 15.08 -6.49 2.90
CA LEU A 329 15.91 -7.62 2.49
C LEU A 329 17.42 -7.37 2.70
N SER A 330 17.85 -6.11 2.61
CA SER A 330 19.24 -5.72 2.85
C SER A 330 19.59 -5.68 4.34
N GLY A 331 18.62 -5.88 5.24
CA GLY A 331 18.78 -5.73 6.68
C GLY A 331 18.83 -4.26 7.09
N SER A 332 17.95 -3.45 6.51
CA SER A 332 17.87 -2.00 6.74
C SER A 332 19.11 -1.22 6.27
N ASN A 333 19.86 -1.76 5.29
CA ASN A 333 21.07 -1.14 4.78
C ASN A 333 20.74 -0.11 3.68
N SER A 334 20.70 1.16 4.09
CA SER A 334 20.37 2.26 3.19
C SER A 334 21.40 2.51 2.09
N GLN A 335 22.68 2.12 2.28
CA GLN A 335 23.70 2.28 1.24
C GLN A 335 23.45 1.32 0.07
N VAL A 336 23.12 0.06 0.38
CA VAL A 336 22.76 -0.94 -0.63
C VAL A 336 21.51 -0.53 -1.38
N THR A 337 20.46 -0.12 -0.67
CA THR A 337 19.21 0.31 -1.29
C THR A 337 19.42 1.53 -2.18
N ARG A 338 20.16 2.54 -1.71
CA ARG A 338 20.49 3.73 -2.52
C ARG A 338 21.22 3.35 -3.80
N ALA A 339 22.27 2.53 -3.73
CA ALA A 339 23.02 2.13 -4.90
C ALA A 339 22.16 1.39 -5.95
N LEU A 340 21.25 0.52 -5.50
CA LEU A 340 20.32 -0.18 -6.39
C LEU A 340 19.36 0.78 -7.09
N MET A 341 18.79 1.72 -6.32
CA MET A 341 17.79 2.64 -6.85
C MET A 341 18.40 3.73 -7.73
N GLU A 342 19.57 4.27 -7.40
CA GLU A 342 20.32 5.20 -8.26
C GLU A 342 20.74 4.52 -9.58
N GLN A 343 21.14 3.25 -9.53
CA GLN A 343 21.38 2.47 -10.74
C GLN A 343 20.10 2.36 -11.57
N PHE A 344 19.01 1.92 -10.95
CA PHE A 344 17.72 1.75 -11.64
C PHE A 344 17.21 3.06 -12.25
N GLU A 345 17.31 4.19 -11.55
CA GLU A 345 16.93 5.51 -12.08
C GLU A 345 17.75 5.90 -13.32
N ARG A 346 19.05 5.56 -13.34
CA ARG A 346 19.93 5.86 -14.46
C ARG A 346 19.74 4.92 -15.65
N THR A 347 19.53 3.63 -15.41
CA THR A 347 19.56 2.59 -16.46
C THR A 347 18.22 1.90 -16.71
N GLN A 348 17.17 2.25 -15.95
CA GLN A 348 15.85 1.60 -15.97
C GLN A 348 15.91 0.08 -15.73
N SER A 349 17.03 -0.40 -15.15
CA SER A 349 17.36 -1.81 -15.02
C SER A 349 18.43 -2.04 -13.97
N VAL A 350 18.17 -2.98 -13.05
CA VAL A 350 19.15 -3.46 -12.07
C VAL A 350 18.98 -4.96 -11.85
N SER A 351 20.11 -5.68 -11.82
CA SER A 351 20.15 -7.06 -11.37
C SER A 351 20.44 -7.10 -9.88
N LEU A 352 19.57 -7.74 -9.11
CA LEU A 352 19.75 -7.87 -7.67
C LEU A 352 21.04 -8.65 -7.35
N PRO A 353 21.88 -8.17 -6.41
CA PRO A 353 23.03 -8.92 -5.93
C PRO A 353 22.61 -10.31 -5.44
N LYS A 354 23.46 -11.31 -5.66
CA LYS A 354 23.16 -12.71 -5.32
C LYS A 354 22.80 -12.86 -3.86
N GLU A 355 23.43 -12.10 -2.96
CA GLU A 355 23.16 -12.10 -1.53
C GLU A 355 21.76 -11.57 -1.22
N LEU A 356 21.30 -10.54 -1.91
CA LEU A 356 19.96 -9.99 -1.73
C LEU A 356 18.90 -10.93 -2.34
N HIS A 357 19.20 -11.48 -3.52
CA HIS A 357 18.35 -12.46 -4.19
C HIS A 357 18.29 -13.82 -3.46
N SER A 358 19.35 -14.22 -2.77
CA SER A 358 19.41 -15.45 -1.98
C SER A 358 18.86 -15.28 -0.57
N LYS A 359 18.93 -14.07 0.02
CA LYS A 359 18.20 -13.74 1.27
C LYS A 359 16.69 -13.84 1.08
N ARG A 360 16.19 -13.60 -0.14
CA ARG A 360 14.83 -14.00 -0.51
C ARG A 360 14.62 -15.50 -0.29
N ARG A 361 15.64 -16.33 -0.55
CA ARG A 361 15.66 -17.81 -0.52
C ARG A 361 15.87 -18.45 0.86
N TRP A 362 16.25 -17.69 1.91
CA TRP A 362 16.49 -18.28 3.25
C TRP A 362 15.33 -18.13 4.23
N GLU A 363 14.31 -17.36 3.87
CA GLU A 363 13.02 -17.43 4.51
C GLU A 363 12.00 -18.11 3.55
N SER A 364 12.27 -18.20 2.22
CA SER A 364 11.24 -18.58 1.24
C SER A 364 11.03 -20.06 0.90
N GLU A 365 9.88 -20.58 1.33
CA GLU A 365 8.69 -20.70 0.48
C GLU A 365 7.78 -19.43 0.44
N GLN A 366 8.33 -18.22 0.60
CA GLN A 366 7.66 -17.02 1.16
C GLN A 366 7.35 -15.88 0.17
N MET A 367 7.70 -16.01 -1.11
CA MET A 367 7.20 -15.14 -2.18
C MET A 367 7.08 -15.95 -3.46
N ALA A 368 5.95 -16.62 -3.69
CA ALA A 368 5.66 -17.19 -5.01
C ALA A 368 5.08 -16.12 -5.94
N VAL A 369 5.06 -16.38 -7.25
CA VAL A 369 4.40 -15.48 -8.19
C VAL A 369 3.46 -16.24 -9.13
N LEU A 370 2.27 -15.69 -9.33
CA LEU A 370 1.31 -16.13 -10.35
C LEU A 370 1.31 -15.12 -11.51
N HIS A 371 1.35 -15.63 -12.74
CA HIS A 371 1.38 -14.84 -13.97
C HIS A 371 0.28 -15.33 -14.95
N ASP A 372 -0.57 -14.39 -15.37
CA ASP A 372 -1.45 -14.45 -16.56
C ASP A 372 -2.59 -15.49 -16.60
N ARG A 373 -3.29 -15.73 -15.48
CA ARG A 373 -4.73 -16.13 -15.45
C ARG A 373 -5.41 -15.60 -14.18
N CYS A 374 -6.75 -15.56 -14.19
CA CYS A 374 -7.59 -15.26 -13.03
C CYS A 374 -7.00 -15.93 -11.78
N CYS A 375 -6.58 -15.14 -10.79
CA CYS A 375 -5.80 -15.61 -9.62
C CYS A 375 -6.48 -16.77 -8.89
N VAL A 376 -7.81 -16.89 -9.02
CA VAL A 376 -8.63 -17.93 -8.41
C VAL A 376 -8.36 -19.32 -9.02
N GLU A 377 -8.08 -19.44 -10.32
CA GLU A 377 -7.91 -20.75 -10.97
C GLU A 377 -6.51 -21.34 -10.78
N GLN A 378 -5.50 -20.50 -10.53
CA GLN A 378 -4.09 -20.92 -10.39
C GLN A 378 -3.59 -20.94 -8.94
N CYS A 379 -4.42 -20.57 -7.96
CA CYS A 379 -4.06 -20.77 -6.56
C CYS A 379 -3.76 -22.26 -6.36
N PRO A 380 -2.53 -22.63 -5.92
CA PRO A 380 -2.19 -24.02 -5.72
C PRO A 380 -3.13 -24.58 -4.65
N GLY A 381 -4.10 -25.38 -5.09
CA GLY A 381 -4.93 -26.14 -4.17
C GLY A 381 -4.02 -26.99 -3.30
N ASN A 382 -3.98 -26.65 -2.02
CA ASN A 382 -3.56 -27.52 -0.91
C ASN A 382 -2.23 -28.26 -1.13
N ARG A 383 -1.09 -27.56 -1.00
CA ARG A 383 0.24 -28.23 -0.94
C ARG A 383 0.62 -28.75 0.45
N ASP A 384 -0.14 -28.42 1.50
CA ASP A 384 0.09 -28.99 2.84
C ASP A 384 -1.24 -29.49 3.46
N PRO A 385 -1.40 -30.82 3.67
CA PRO A 385 -2.56 -31.36 4.39
C PRO A 385 -2.67 -30.90 5.85
N ARG A 386 -1.74 -30.07 6.36
CA ARG A 386 -1.72 -29.51 7.72
C ARG A 386 -2.07 -28.01 7.83
N GLY A 387 -2.72 -27.41 6.83
CA GLY A 387 -3.45 -26.14 7.04
C GLY A 387 -3.13 -24.96 6.12
N GLY A 388 -2.92 -25.20 4.82
CA GLY A 388 -2.77 -24.12 3.84
C GLY A 388 -4.09 -23.41 3.54
N CYS A 389 -4.44 -22.39 4.34
CA CYS A 389 -5.44 -21.41 3.93
C CYS A 389 -4.79 -20.45 2.94
N VAL A 390 -5.28 -20.44 1.69
CA VAL A 390 -4.86 -19.48 0.67
C VAL A 390 -5.79 -18.29 0.76
N MET A 391 -5.26 -17.11 1.10
CA MET A 391 -6.04 -15.87 1.12
C MET A 391 -5.76 -15.00 -0.09
N ILE A 392 -6.78 -14.56 -0.82
CA ILE A 392 -6.65 -13.50 -1.84
C ILE A 392 -7.09 -12.16 -1.24
N LEU A 393 -6.21 -11.16 -1.24
CA LEU A 393 -6.56 -9.78 -0.93
C LEU A 393 -7.12 -9.11 -2.20
N GLY A 394 -8.42 -9.25 -2.44
CA GLY A 394 -9.05 -8.77 -3.67
C GLY A 394 -9.46 -7.30 -3.62
N THR A 395 -9.52 -6.67 -4.79
CA THR A 395 -10.37 -5.51 -5.09
C THR A 395 -11.51 -5.97 -5.99
N ALA A 396 -12.71 -5.42 -5.83
CA ALA A 396 -13.78 -5.70 -6.77
C ALA A 396 -13.47 -5.07 -8.14
N THR A 397 -13.11 -5.86 -9.14
CA THR A 397 -13.19 -5.42 -10.54
C THR A 397 -14.63 -5.58 -10.99
N VAL A 398 -15.38 -4.47 -11.02
CA VAL A 398 -16.69 -4.44 -11.66
C VAL A 398 -16.44 -4.51 -13.16
N THR A 399 -16.46 -5.73 -13.71
CA THR A 399 -16.59 -5.90 -15.15
C THR A 399 -18.03 -5.52 -15.51
N GLY A 400 -18.19 -4.54 -16.39
CA GLY A 400 -19.49 -4.17 -16.93
C GLY A 400 -20.04 -5.33 -17.75
N GLY A 401 -20.81 -6.21 -17.10
CA GLY A 401 -21.73 -7.11 -17.78
C GLY A 401 -22.93 -6.31 -18.25
N GLY A 402 -23.10 -6.20 -19.56
CA GLY A 402 -24.32 -5.72 -20.20
C GLY A 402 -25.48 -6.69 -20.06
#